data_AF-N4U0H5-F1
#
_entry.id   AF-N4U0H5-F1
#
_cell.length_a   1.000
_cell.length_b   1.000
_cell.length_c   1.000
_cell.angle_alpha   90.00
_cell.angle_beta   90.00
_cell.angle_gamma   90.00
#
_symmetry.space_group_name_H-M   'P 1'
#
loop_
_entity.id
_entity.type
_entity.pdbx_description
1 polymer ?
#
loop_
_entity_poly.entity_id
_entity_poly.type
_entity_poly.pdbx_seq_one_letter_code
_entity_poly.pdbx_strand_id
1 'polypeptide(L)'
;MKLAATIIAVMATFAAAEAASDGNLVGCQPGTYRCAGITGWEVCNTRAVFVNGGTCPPDTVCKFFKPSKSPYCVPPKFEFPKM
;
A
#
# COMPACT_ATOMS: atom_id res chain seq x y z
N MET A 1 26.55 21.26 -43.02
CA MET A 1 26.50 21.76 -41.62
C MET A 1 25.26 21.18 -40.95
N LYS A 2 25.42 20.77 -39.70
CA LYS A 2 24.54 19.90 -38.90
C LYS A 2 23.25 20.63 -38.48
N LEU A 3 22.09 20.00 -38.66
CA LEU A 3 20.86 20.35 -37.94
C LEU A 3 20.35 19.07 -37.28
N ALA A 4 20.93 18.75 -36.12
CA ALA A 4 20.49 17.62 -35.30
C ALA A 4 19.24 18.03 -34.53
N ALA A 5 18.12 17.38 -34.85
CA ALA A 5 16.85 17.51 -34.15
C ALA A 5 17.03 17.11 -32.68
N THR A 6 16.81 18.07 -31.78
CA THR A 6 16.87 17.87 -30.33
C THR A 6 15.47 17.50 -29.84
N ILE A 7 15.22 16.21 -29.64
CA ILE A 7 13.98 15.72 -29.00
C ILE A 7 14.21 15.80 -27.49
N ILE A 8 13.56 16.77 -26.83
CA ILE A 8 13.58 16.89 -25.37
C ILE A 8 12.53 15.93 -24.82
N ALA A 9 12.98 14.74 -24.38
CA ALA A 9 12.14 13.82 -23.61
C ALA A 9 11.98 14.38 -22.18
N VAL A 10 10.87 15.05 -21.90
CA VAL A 10 10.49 15.44 -20.54
C VAL A 10 10.00 14.19 -19.81
N MET A 11 10.88 13.56 -19.05
CA MET A 11 10.49 12.55 -18.07
C MET A 11 9.81 13.25 -16.89
N ALA A 12 8.48 13.24 -16.87
CA ALA A 12 7.72 13.58 -15.67
C ALA A 12 8.00 12.52 -14.60
N THR A 13 8.87 12.84 -13.65
CA THR A 13 9.05 12.04 -12.44
C THR A 13 7.78 12.17 -11.60
N PHE A 14 6.95 11.13 -11.61
CA PHE A 14 5.93 10.94 -10.58
C PHE A 14 6.65 10.66 -9.26
N ALA A 15 7.00 11.71 -8.52
CA ALA A 15 7.35 11.58 -7.13
C ALA A 15 6.09 11.08 -6.41
N ALA A 16 6.05 9.79 -6.08
CA ALA A 16 5.12 9.30 -5.08
C ALA A 16 5.43 10.07 -3.80
N ALA A 17 4.54 10.98 -3.41
CA ALA A 17 4.63 11.66 -2.13
C ALA A 17 4.45 10.59 -1.04
N GLU A 18 5.56 10.00 -0.60
CA GLU A 18 5.61 9.29 0.65
C GLU A 18 5.38 10.32 1.75
N ALA A 19 4.26 10.17 2.47
CA ALA A 19 4.01 10.97 3.67
C ALA A 19 5.16 10.68 4.65
N ALA A 20 6.15 11.57 4.65
CA ALA A 20 7.22 11.60 5.63
C ALA A 20 6.55 11.64 7.00
N SER A 21 6.73 10.57 7.76
CA SER A 21 6.24 10.49 9.13
C SER A 21 7.18 11.32 9.98
N ASP A 22 6.75 12.53 10.33
CA ASP A 22 7.40 13.33 11.36
C ASP A 22 7.50 12.51 12.65
N GLY A 23 8.66 12.60 13.31
CA GLY A 23 9.26 11.58 14.17
C GLY A 23 8.61 11.35 15.54
N ASN A 24 7.29 11.45 15.67
CA ASN A 24 6.59 11.09 16.91
C ASN A 24 5.10 10.82 16.71
N LEU A 25 4.73 9.90 15.80
CA LEU A 25 3.35 9.40 15.76
C LEU A 25 3.12 8.47 16.97
N VAL A 26 2.27 8.89 17.91
CA VAL A 26 1.74 8.04 19.01
C VAL A 26 0.73 7.00 18.46
N GLY A 27 0.94 6.52 17.23
CA GLY A 27 -0.04 5.74 16.47
C GLY A 27 0.52 5.19 15.15
N CYS A 28 -0.37 4.82 14.23
CA CYS A 28 0.02 4.28 12.93
C CYS A 28 0.32 5.39 11.91
N GLN A 29 1.10 5.06 10.87
CA GLN A 29 1.35 5.97 9.74
C GLN A 29 0.09 6.08 8.85
N PRO A 30 -0.49 7.27 8.65
CA PRO A 30 -1.67 7.44 7.80
C PRO A 30 -1.48 6.85 6.39
N GLY A 31 -2.52 6.21 5.87
CA GLY A 31 -2.48 5.56 4.55
C GLY A 31 -1.80 4.20 4.54
N THR A 32 -1.37 3.67 5.69
CA THR A 32 -0.95 2.28 5.83
C THR A 32 -2.12 1.35 6.11
N TYR A 33 -1.92 0.07 5.82
CA TYR A 33 -2.92 -0.97 5.95
C TYR A 33 -2.38 -2.11 6.80
N ARG A 34 -3.26 -2.86 7.44
CA ARG A 34 -2.91 -4.14 8.09
C ARG A 34 -4.07 -5.12 8.05
N CYS A 35 -3.78 -6.41 8.17
CA CYS A 35 -4.83 -7.39 8.44
C CYS A 35 -5.34 -7.26 9.87
N ALA A 36 -6.66 -7.33 10.04
CA ALA A 36 -7.35 -7.37 11.32
C ALA A 36 -7.64 -8.85 11.66
N GLY A 37 -6.60 -9.57 12.08
CA GLY A 37 -6.65 -11.03 12.15
C GLY A 37 -6.80 -11.65 10.76
N ILE A 38 -7.66 -12.66 10.62
CA ILE A 38 -7.90 -13.35 9.34
C ILE A 38 -9.15 -12.85 8.59
N THR A 39 -10.01 -12.07 9.24
CA THR A 39 -11.38 -11.82 8.76
C THR A 39 -11.54 -10.50 8.01
N GLY A 40 -10.52 -9.67 7.94
CA GLY A 40 -10.64 -8.35 7.32
C GLY A 40 -9.35 -7.55 7.44
N TRP A 41 -9.47 -6.25 7.18
CA TRP A 41 -8.34 -5.33 7.24
C TRP A 41 -8.72 -4.01 7.89
N GLU A 42 -7.68 -3.30 8.33
CA GLU A 42 -7.78 -1.96 8.87
C GLU A 42 -6.93 -0.99 8.05
N VAL A 43 -7.40 0.25 7.97
CA VAL A 43 -6.70 1.38 7.36
C VAL A 43 -6.29 2.32 8.47
N CYS A 44 -5.04 2.79 8.42
CA CYS A 44 -4.62 3.88 9.28
C CYS A 44 -5.16 5.21 8.74
N ASN A 45 -6.03 5.86 9.51
CA ASN A 45 -6.59 7.16 9.14
C ASN A 45 -5.60 8.32 9.43
N THR A 46 -5.98 9.54 9.06
CA THR A 46 -5.18 10.76 9.29
C THR A 46 -5.02 11.14 10.75
N ARG A 47 -5.75 10.51 11.67
CA ARG A 47 -5.60 10.67 13.12
C ARG A 47 -4.62 9.66 13.73
N ALA A 48 -3.88 8.92 12.88
CA ALA A 48 -2.95 7.87 13.29
C ALA A 48 -3.63 6.71 14.06
N VAL A 49 -4.90 6.43 13.75
CA VAL A 49 -5.68 5.34 14.34
C VAL A 49 -6.09 4.33 13.27
N PHE A 50 -5.93 3.04 13.57
CA PHE A 50 -6.46 1.98 12.72
C PHE A 50 -7.99 1.92 12.86
N VAL A 51 -8.67 2.02 11.72
CA VAL A 51 -10.12 1.89 11.61
C VAL A 51 -10.46 0.75 10.67
N ASN A 52 -11.63 0.14 10.86
CA ASN A 52 -12.10 -0.95 10.00
C ASN A 52 -12.13 -0.50 8.54
N GLY A 53 -11.34 -1.18 7.69
CA GLY A 53 -11.29 -0.95 6.25
C GLY A 53 -12.23 -1.85 5.46
N GLY A 54 -12.55 -3.01 6.02
CA GLY A 54 -13.51 -3.94 5.47
C GLY A 54 -13.37 -5.35 6.05
N THR A 55 -14.36 -6.18 5.73
CA THR A 55 -14.41 -7.60 6.09
C THR A 55 -14.15 -8.43 4.84
N CYS A 56 -13.33 -9.46 4.95
CA CYS A 56 -13.10 -10.41 3.89
C CYS A 56 -14.37 -11.24 3.62
N PRO A 57 -14.70 -11.54 2.35
CA PRO A 57 -15.80 -12.43 2.01
C PRO A 57 -15.70 -13.79 2.72
N PRO A 58 -16.81 -14.53 2.85
CA PRO A 58 -16.79 -15.91 3.34
C PRO A 58 -15.75 -16.77 2.60
N ASP A 59 -15.19 -17.75 3.31
CA ASP A 59 -14.18 -18.68 2.80
C ASP A 59 -12.87 -18.05 2.29
N THR A 60 -12.61 -16.78 2.62
CA THR A 60 -11.34 -16.10 2.37
C THR A 60 -10.67 -15.67 3.67
N VAL A 61 -9.36 -15.45 3.61
CA VAL A 61 -8.57 -14.95 4.74
C VAL A 61 -7.76 -13.73 4.32
N CYS A 62 -7.59 -12.78 5.24
CA CYS A 62 -6.68 -11.66 5.03
C CYS A 62 -5.23 -12.15 5.08
N LYS A 63 -4.46 -11.86 4.03
CA LYS A 63 -3.00 -12.00 4.00
C LYS A 63 -2.37 -10.68 3.56
N PHE A 64 -1.33 -10.25 4.27
CA PHE A 64 -0.62 -9.02 3.94
C PHE A 64 0.47 -9.28 2.91
N PHE A 65 0.40 -8.60 1.76
CA PHE A 65 1.43 -8.67 0.73
C PHE A 65 2.44 -7.55 0.92
N LYS A 66 3.61 -7.89 1.45
CA LYS A 66 4.68 -6.91 1.72
C LYS A 66 5.10 -6.06 0.51
N PRO A 67 5.23 -6.62 -0.71
CA PRO A 67 5.65 -5.85 -1.89
C PRO A 67 4.71 -4.70 -2.26
N SER A 68 3.39 -4.90 -2.18
CA SER A 68 2.41 -3.83 -2.41
C SER A 68 1.97 -3.10 -1.15
N LYS A 69 2.53 -3.47 0.01
CA LYS A 69 2.19 -2.94 1.34
C LYS A 69 0.68 -2.97 1.62
N SER A 70 -0.02 -4.00 1.13
CA SER A 70 -1.48 -4.06 1.15
C SER A 70 -2.02 -5.43 1.60
N PRO A 71 -3.15 -5.47 2.31
CA PRO A 71 -3.89 -6.68 2.64
C PRO A 71 -4.71 -7.17 1.43
N TYR A 72 -4.83 -8.49 1.29
CA TYR A 72 -5.67 -9.13 0.28
C TYR A 72 -6.51 -10.21 0.95
N CYS A 73 -7.79 -10.28 0.57
CA CYS A 73 -8.65 -11.40 0.90
C CYS A 73 -8.43 -12.49 -0.15
N VAL A 74 -7.85 -13.60 0.28
CA VAL A 74 -7.41 -14.70 -0.59
C VAL A 74 -7.89 -16.04 -0.04
N PRO A 75 -7.96 -17.10 -0.85
CA PRO A 75 -8.24 -18.44 -0.33
C PRO A 75 -7.27 -18.84 0.81
N PRO A 76 -7.70 -19.65 1.80
CA PRO A 76 -6.88 -19.99 2.98
C PRO A 76 -5.49 -20.54 2.64
N LYS A 77 -5.39 -21.34 1.57
CA LYS A 77 -4.16 -21.98 1.10
C LYS A 77 -3.39 -21.18 0.04
N PHE A 78 -3.85 -19.97 -0.30
CA PHE A 78 -3.16 -19.13 -1.27
C PHE A 78 -1.80 -18.66 -0.73
N GLU A 79 -0.77 -18.74 -1.55
CA GLU A 79 0.55 -18.19 -1.25
C GLU A 79 0.90 -17.14 -2.31
N PHE A 80 1.43 -16.00 -1.87
CA PHE A 80 1.93 -15.01 -2.81
C PHE A 80 3.15 -15.58 -3.55
N PRO A 81 3.32 -15.23 -4.85
CA PRO A 81 4.54 -15.58 -5.58
C PRO A 81 5.77 -15.08 -4.83
N LYS A 82 6.82 -15.90 -4.81
CA LYS A 82 8.14 -15.47 -4.33
C LYS A 82 8.70 -14.48 -5.36
N MET A 83 9.07 -13.29 -4.87
CA MET A 83 9.76 -12.27 -5.65
C MET A 83 11.27 -12.40 -5.48
#